data_AF-A0A329VKB1-F1
#
_entry.id   AF-A0A329VKB1-F1
#
_cell.length_a   1.000
_cell.length_b   1.000
_cell.length_c   1.000
_cell.angle_alpha   90.00
_cell.angle_beta   90.00
_cell.angle_gamma   90.00
#
_symmetry.space_group_name_H-M   'P 1'
#
loop_
_entity.id
_entity.type
_entity.pdbx_description
1 polymer ?
#
loop_
_entity_poly.entity_id
_entity_poly.type
_entity_poly.pdbx_seq_one_letter_code
_entity_poly.pdbx_strand_id
1 'polypeptide(L)'
;MSDKNEVAIIDIKPEQAPVIYIPNGLDAFLNKIRESVNEIPDVTTKRGRDRIASLAAQISRSKTAIEKPGREYLKRLKEAVKPAEQEIKRFVDACNELRDEVRKPLADWEAEQERIKREEEARKAAEELAKQIETDYEIALLMDEKFDRDLAEKKAEQERQSVAREEEIKRQAAEQARIDAERKALAEIEAAARREAEAKAATERAEREKLEALERAEREKQAAIDAERRKSEEAERVRLAEIERQKTEEAKRQSDVEHRKRINNESLQELIKAGITEECAMNCIRAIANGKTTHLKIIY
;
A
#
# COMPACT_ATOMS: atom_id res chain seq x y z
N MET A 1 126.80 35.09 -57.02
CA MET A 1 126.73 33.72 -56.49
C MET A 1 125.38 33.56 -55.79
N SER A 2 124.41 32.93 -56.44
CA SER A 2 123.14 32.53 -55.83
C SER A 2 123.01 31.06 -56.18
N ASP A 3 123.48 30.21 -55.29
CA ASP A 3 123.25 28.77 -55.37
C ASP A 3 121.75 28.54 -55.23
N LYS A 4 121.13 28.18 -56.34
CA LYS A 4 119.77 27.66 -56.36
C LYS A 4 119.83 26.28 -55.70
N ASN A 5 119.50 26.23 -54.42
CA ASN A 5 119.30 24.98 -53.71
C ASN A 5 117.99 24.33 -54.21
N GLU A 6 118.04 23.74 -55.41
CA GLU A 6 116.98 22.87 -55.92
C GLU A 6 117.00 21.59 -55.08
N VAL A 7 116.16 21.56 -54.05
CA VAL A 7 115.93 20.35 -53.27
C VAL A 7 115.32 19.31 -54.21
N ALA A 8 116.11 18.28 -54.51
CA ALA A 8 115.74 17.16 -55.35
C ALA A 8 114.32 16.67 -54.98
N ILE A 9 113.46 16.61 -56.00
CA ILE A 9 112.14 15.99 -55.92
C ILE A 9 112.36 14.58 -55.37
N ILE A 10 111.85 14.32 -54.17
CA ILE A 10 111.99 13.03 -53.49
C ILE A 10 111.09 12.04 -54.25
N ASP A 11 111.67 11.32 -55.21
CA ASP A 11 111.00 10.24 -55.92
C ASP A 11 111.12 8.95 -55.09
N ILE A 12 110.03 8.58 -54.40
CA ILE A 12 109.98 7.35 -53.59
C ILE A 12 109.68 6.18 -54.51
N LYS A 13 110.66 5.30 -54.70
CA LYS A 13 110.45 4.06 -55.46
C LYS A 13 109.52 3.11 -54.70
N PRO A 14 108.64 2.34 -55.39
CA PRO A 14 107.73 1.39 -54.74
C PRO A 14 108.40 0.36 -53.83
N GLU A 15 109.64 -0.03 -54.10
CA GLU A 15 110.42 -1.00 -53.32
C GLU A 15 110.86 -0.47 -51.95
N GLN A 16 110.94 0.86 -51.80
CA GLN A 16 111.34 1.50 -50.55
C GLN A 16 110.13 1.75 -49.63
N ALA A 17 108.91 1.61 -50.15
CA ALA A 17 107.68 1.85 -49.42
C ALA A 17 107.54 1.02 -48.12
N PRO A 18 107.88 -0.28 -48.07
CA PRO A 18 107.77 -1.08 -46.84
C PRO A 18 108.69 -0.61 -45.71
N VAL A 19 109.83 0.02 -46.03
CA VAL A 19 110.82 0.50 -45.06
C VAL A 19 110.54 1.94 -44.62
N ILE A 20 109.95 2.74 -45.51
CA ILE A 20 109.68 4.16 -45.30
C ILE A 20 108.34 4.40 -44.57
N TYR A 21 107.28 3.65 -44.93
CA TYR A 21 105.94 3.82 -44.36
C TYR A 21 105.73 2.96 -43.12
N ILE A 22 106.66 3.07 -42.17
CA ILE A 22 106.59 2.49 -40.83
C ILE A 22 106.37 3.61 -39.80
N PRO A 23 106.01 3.30 -38.54
CA PRO A 23 105.95 4.30 -37.48
C PRO A 23 107.27 5.09 -37.42
N ASN A 24 107.18 6.43 -37.52
CA ASN A 24 108.31 7.38 -37.52
C ASN A 24 109.32 7.24 -38.69
N GLY A 25 109.05 6.41 -39.70
CA GLY A 25 109.94 6.22 -40.86
C GLY A 25 110.04 7.45 -41.79
N LEU A 26 109.12 8.40 -41.67
CA LEU A 26 109.07 9.64 -42.47
C LEU A 26 109.84 10.82 -41.85
N ASP A 27 110.33 10.68 -40.61
CA ASP A 27 110.94 11.78 -39.86
C ASP A 27 112.21 12.33 -40.54
N ALA A 28 112.98 11.45 -41.20
CA ALA A 28 114.15 11.86 -41.97
C ALA A 28 113.79 12.81 -43.14
N PHE A 29 112.66 12.55 -43.82
CA PHE A 29 112.17 13.42 -44.89
C PHE A 29 111.60 14.74 -44.34
N LEU A 30 110.91 14.69 -43.20
CA LEU A 30 110.42 15.89 -42.52
C LEU A 30 111.57 16.81 -42.07
N ASN A 31 112.65 16.24 -41.50
CA ASN A 31 113.82 17.00 -41.10
C ASN A 31 114.52 17.65 -42.31
N LYS A 32 114.65 16.92 -43.42
CA LYS A 32 115.19 17.47 -44.67
C LYS A 32 114.34 18.62 -45.24
N ILE A 33 113.01 18.53 -45.13
CA ILE A 33 112.10 19.62 -45.53
C ILE A 33 112.28 20.82 -44.57
N ARG A 34 112.38 20.60 -43.26
CA ARG A 34 112.61 21.66 -42.27
C ARG A 34 113.91 22.40 -42.52
N GLU A 35 115.00 21.68 -42.78
CA GLU A 35 116.31 22.27 -43.13
C GLU A 35 116.22 23.14 -44.39
N SER A 36 115.48 22.69 -45.41
CA SER A 36 115.32 23.45 -46.66
C SER A 36 114.49 24.73 -46.56
N VAL A 37 113.72 24.88 -45.48
CA VAL A 37 112.82 26.03 -45.25
C VAL A 37 113.31 26.87 -44.07
N ASN A 38 114.53 26.64 -43.57
CA ASN A 38 115.09 27.35 -42.42
C ASN A 38 115.53 28.81 -42.72
N GLU A 39 115.16 29.36 -43.88
CA GLU A 39 115.35 30.76 -44.22
C GLU A 39 114.12 31.57 -43.74
N ILE A 40 114.34 32.76 -43.17
CA ILE A 40 113.27 33.71 -42.82
C ILE A 40 113.35 34.92 -43.77
N PRO A 41 112.65 34.89 -44.92
CA PRO A 41 112.61 36.04 -45.83
C PRO A 41 111.86 37.23 -45.23
N ASP A 42 112.31 38.46 -45.54
CA ASP A 42 111.67 39.70 -45.07
C ASP A 42 110.29 39.93 -45.72
N VAL A 43 109.24 39.87 -44.90
CA VAL A 43 107.82 40.02 -45.29
C VAL A 43 107.45 41.42 -45.76
N THR A 44 108.25 42.45 -45.45
CA THR A 44 107.97 43.82 -45.86
C THR A 44 108.22 44.03 -47.36
N THR A 45 109.12 43.22 -47.94
CA THR A 45 109.43 43.27 -49.38
C THR A 45 108.55 42.33 -50.21
N LYS A 46 108.19 42.74 -51.43
CA LYS A 46 107.47 41.86 -52.38
C LYS A 46 108.26 40.58 -52.68
N ARG A 47 109.58 40.69 -52.86
CA ARG A 47 110.48 39.55 -53.11
C ARG A 47 110.50 38.54 -51.96
N GLY A 48 110.48 39.00 -50.71
CA GLY A 48 110.42 38.12 -49.55
C GLY A 48 109.09 37.39 -49.43
N ARG A 49 107.96 38.07 -49.69
CA ARG A 49 106.63 37.42 -49.76
C ARG A 49 106.54 36.38 -50.89
N ASP A 50 107.08 36.69 -52.08
CA ASP A 50 107.12 35.74 -53.20
C ASP A 50 108.01 34.52 -52.88
N ARG A 51 109.11 34.72 -52.14
CA ARG A 51 109.98 33.62 -51.67
C ARG A 51 109.27 32.72 -50.66
N ILE A 52 108.53 33.29 -49.70
CA ILE A 52 107.72 32.53 -48.73
C ILE A 52 106.66 31.69 -49.47
N ALA A 53 105.97 32.28 -50.45
CA ALA A 53 105.00 31.55 -51.27
C ALA A 53 105.66 30.39 -52.06
N SER A 54 106.86 30.60 -52.60
CA SER A 54 107.62 29.55 -53.29
C SER A 54 108.04 28.42 -52.34
N LEU A 55 108.51 28.74 -51.12
CA LEU A 55 108.88 27.74 -50.11
C LEU A 55 107.66 26.93 -49.67
N ALA A 56 106.51 27.57 -49.45
CA ALA A 56 105.25 26.89 -49.12
C ALA A 56 104.76 25.97 -50.25
N ALA A 57 104.90 26.40 -51.52
CA ALA A 57 104.58 25.57 -52.67
C ALA A 57 105.51 24.34 -52.77
N GLN A 58 106.79 24.50 -52.42
CA GLN A 58 107.76 23.40 -52.37
C GLN A 58 107.38 22.36 -51.30
N ILE A 59 107.02 22.80 -50.08
CA ILE A 59 106.51 21.89 -49.03
C ILE A 59 105.29 21.11 -49.53
N SER A 60 104.36 21.79 -50.21
CA SER A 60 103.14 21.17 -50.73
C SER A 60 103.43 20.12 -51.80
N ARG A 61 104.43 20.37 -52.67
CA ARG A 61 104.90 19.40 -53.67
C ARG A 61 105.58 18.20 -53.01
N SER A 62 106.46 18.43 -52.04
CA SER A 62 107.15 17.36 -51.30
C SER A 62 106.18 16.50 -50.49
N LYS A 63 105.18 17.10 -49.83
CA LYS A 63 104.08 16.37 -49.18
C LYS A 63 103.39 15.44 -50.19
N THR A 64 102.98 15.98 -51.33
CA THR A 64 102.25 15.21 -52.35
C THR A 64 103.10 14.07 -52.92
N ALA A 65 104.40 14.29 -53.11
CA ALA A 65 105.35 13.29 -53.60
C ALA A 65 105.52 12.11 -52.63
N ILE A 66 105.41 12.35 -51.32
CA ILE A 66 105.52 11.31 -50.28
C ILE A 66 104.16 10.65 -50.00
N GLU A 67 103.05 11.38 -50.05
CA GLU A 67 101.72 10.85 -49.71
C GLU A 67 101.17 9.90 -50.79
N LYS A 68 101.34 10.24 -52.07
CA LYS A 68 100.76 9.46 -53.18
C LYS A 68 101.30 8.02 -53.24
N PRO A 69 102.62 7.76 -53.21
CA PRO A 69 103.16 6.40 -53.22
C PRO A 69 102.75 5.59 -51.96
N GLY A 70 102.61 6.26 -50.81
CA GLY A 70 102.13 5.63 -49.57
C GLY A 70 100.68 5.14 -49.67
N ARG A 71 99.80 5.95 -50.27
CA ARG A 71 98.41 5.55 -50.55
C ARG A 71 98.33 4.38 -51.54
N GLU A 72 99.18 4.39 -52.57
CA GLU A 72 99.26 3.27 -53.52
C GLU A 72 99.79 1.99 -52.87
N TYR A 73 100.80 2.09 -51.99
CA TYR A 73 101.32 0.97 -51.22
C TYR A 73 100.23 0.37 -50.30
N LEU A 74 99.50 1.20 -49.57
CA LEU A 74 98.36 0.76 -48.74
C LEU A 74 97.27 0.07 -49.57
N LYS A 75 96.99 0.57 -50.78
CA LYS A 75 96.04 -0.06 -51.69
C LYS A 75 96.51 -1.46 -52.10
N ARG A 76 97.80 -1.63 -52.44
CA ARG A 76 98.38 -2.95 -52.78
C ARG A 76 98.35 -3.92 -51.61
N LEU A 77 98.68 -3.47 -50.40
CA LEU A 77 98.60 -4.30 -49.20
C LEU A 77 97.17 -4.80 -48.95
N LYS A 78 96.18 -3.90 -49.02
CA LYS A 78 94.76 -4.29 -48.88
C LYS A 78 94.32 -5.24 -49.99
N GLU A 79 94.76 -5.01 -51.23
CA GLU A 79 94.44 -5.91 -52.34
C GLU A 79 95.02 -7.31 -52.14
N ALA A 80 96.22 -7.43 -51.57
CA ALA A 80 96.83 -8.71 -51.28
C ALA A 80 96.11 -9.50 -50.17
N VAL A 81 95.46 -8.80 -49.23
CA VAL A 81 94.72 -9.42 -48.11
C VAL A 81 93.29 -9.80 -48.51
N LYS A 82 92.68 -9.13 -49.51
CA LYS A 82 91.31 -9.39 -49.97
C LYS A 82 91.02 -10.87 -50.31
N PRO A 83 91.87 -11.63 -51.04
CA PRO A 83 91.59 -13.04 -51.31
C PRO A 83 91.49 -13.88 -50.03
N ALA A 84 92.34 -13.59 -49.03
CA ALA A 84 92.29 -14.27 -47.74
C ALA A 84 91.02 -13.91 -46.96
N GLU A 85 90.61 -12.64 -46.95
CA GLU A 85 89.34 -12.21 -46.34
C GLU A 85 88.13 -12.86 -47.02
N GLN A 86 88.14 -12.95 -48.35
CA GLN A 86 87.07 -13.59 -49.13
C GLN A 86 86.98 -15.08 -48.86
N GLU A 87 88.13 -15.79 -48.78
CA GLU A 87 88.14 -17.22 -48.46
C GLU A 87 87.69 -17.49 -47.02
N ILE A 88 88.10 -16.66 -46.06
CA ILE A 88 87.60 -16.75 -44.66
C ILE A 88 86.09 -16.56 -44.63
N LYS A 89 85.56 -15.56 -45.34
CA LYS A 89 84.12 -15.32 -45.42
C LYS A 89 83.40 -16.53 -46.02
N ARG A 90 83.87 -17.03 -47.17
CA ARG A 90 83.33 -18.22 -47.83
C ARG A 90 83.30 -19.42 -46.88
N PHE A 91 84.38 -19.65 -46.13
CA PHE A 91 84.47 -20.74 -45.16
C PHE A 91 83.43 -20.59 -44.04
N VAL A 92 83.29 -19.40 -43.46
CA VAL A 92 82.31 -19.12 -42.41
C VAL A 92 80.87 -19.30 -42.93
N ASP A 93 80.57 -18.78 -44.12
CA ASP A 93 79.27 -18.92 -44.76
C ASP A 93 78.94 -20.41 -44.99
N ALA A 94 79.89 -21.19 -45.53
CA ALA A 94 79.73 -22.63 -45.74
C ALA A 94 79.55 -23.42 -44.43
N CYS A 95 80.27 -23.05 -43.35
CA CYS A 95 80.09 -23.67 -42.04
C CYS A 95 78.71 -23.37 -41.44
N ASN A 96 78.18 -22.15 -41.63
CA ASN A 96 76.84 -21.80 -41.16
C ASN A 96 75.76 -22.56 -41.94
N GLU A 97 75.90 -22.67 -43.27
CA GLU A 97 74.99 -23.45 -44.11
C GLU A 97 74.98 -24.92 -43.67
N LEU A 98 76.15 -25.54 -43.49
CA LEU A 98 76.24 -26.91 -43.01
C LEU A 98 75.63 -27.10 -41.62
N ARG A 99 75.82 -26.14 -40.71
CA ARG A 99 75.19 -26.17 -39.37
C ARG A 99 73.67 -26.15 -39.50
N ASP A 100 73.13 -25.29 -40.36
CA ASP A 100 71.69 -25.13 -40.53
C ASP A 100 71.07 -26.37 -41.19
N GLU A 101 71.76 -26.98 -42.16
CA GLU A 101 71.38 -28.29 -42.72
C GLU A 101 71.36 -29.40 -41.67
N VAL A 102 72.41 -29.50 -40.84
CA VAL A 102 72.47 -30.49 -39.75
C VAL A 102 71.39 -30.25 -38.70
N ARG A 103 71.01 -28.99 -38.46
CA ARG A 103 69.97 -28.63 -37.49
C ARG A 103 68.55 -28.83 -38.04
N LYS A 104 68.37 -28.79 -39.35
CA LYS A 104 67.05 -28.82 -40.00
C LYS A 104 66.18 -30.02 -39.60
N PRO A 105 66.67 -31.28 -39.54
CA PRO A 105 65.85 -32.41 -39.12
C PRO A 105 65.33 -32.29 -37.68
N LEU A 106 66.13 -31.69 -36.78
CA LEU A 106 65.72 -31.45 -35.40
C LEU A 106 64.64 -30.37 -35.34
N ALA A 107 64.81 -29.27 -36.08
CA ALA A 107 63.83 -28.20 -36.13
C ALA A 107 62.49 -28.68 -36.72
N ASP A 108 62.53 -29.49 -37.78
CA ASP A 108 61.34 -30.08 -38.40
C ASP A 108 60.63 -31.03 -37.42
N TRP A 109 61.39 -31.84 -36.65
CA TRP A 109 60.83 -32.71 -35.62
C TRP A 109 60.23 -31.91 -34.45
N GLU A 110 60.88 -30.85 -33.98
CA GLU A 110 60.35 -29.98 -32.92
C GLU A 110 59.04 -29.31 -33.35
N ALA A 111 58.96 -28.82 -34.59
CA ALA A 111 57.74 -28.25 -35.16
C ALA A 111 56.60 -29.28 -35.27
N GLU A 112 56.93 -30.51 -35.67
CA GLU A 112 55.96 -31.60 -35.72
C GLU A 112 55.47 -31.98 -34.32
N GLN A 113 56.35 -32.05 -33.32
CA GLN A 113 55.96 -32.30 -31.93
C GLN A 113 55.03 -31.21 -31.39
N GLU A 114 55.29 -29.94 -31.73
CA GLU A 114 54.41 -28.84 -31.34
C GLU A 114 53.04 -28.92 -32.02
N ARG A 115 52.99 -29.35 -33.28
CA ARG A 115 51.74 -29.61 -34.00
C ARG A 115 50.95 -30.74 -33.34
N ILE A 116 51.60 -31.87 -33.04
CA ILE A 116 50.99 -33.02 -32.38
C ILE A 116 50.43 -32.63 -31.01
N LYS A 117 51.19 -31.86 -30.21
CA LYS A 117 50.71 -31.38 -28.90
C LYS A 117 49.47 -30.50 -29.04
N ARG A 118 49.47 -29.56 -29.98
CA ARG A 118 48.30 -28.70 -30.25
C ARG A 118 47.09 -29.51 -30.70
N GLU A 119 47.28 -30.51 -31.54
CA GLU A 119 46.20 -31.41 -31.97
C GLU A 119 45.69 -32.28 -30.81
N GLU A 120 46.58 -32.80 -29.97
CA GLU A 120 46.20 -33.57 -28.79
C GLU A 120 45.45 -32.72 -27.75
N GLU A 121 45.90 -31.49 -27.51
CA GLU A 121 45.21 -30.51 -26.65
C GLU A 121 43.82 -30.18 -27.20
N ALA A 122 43.71 -29.92 -28.51
CA ALA A 122 42.43 -29.69 -29.15
C ALA A 122 41.51 -30.92 -29.05
N ARG A 123 42.05 -32.13 -29.22
CA ARG A 123 41.30 -33.38 -29.06
C ARG A 123 40.81 -33.58 -27.63
N LYS A 124 41.66 -33.33 -26.62
CA LYS A 124 41.29 -33.41 -25.21
C LYS A 124 40.21 -32.39 -24.86
N ALA A 125 40.36 -31.15 -25.33
CA ALA A 125 39.35 -30.11 -25.13
C ALA A 125 38.01 -30.48 -25.80
N ALA A 126 38.04 -31.07 -26.99
CA ALA A 126 36.84 -31.55 -27.66
C ALA A 126 36.18 -32.72 -26.92
N GLU A 127 36.98 -33.65 -26.38
CA GLU A 127 36.47 -34.77 -25.56
C GLU A 127 35.86 -34.29 -24.25
N GLU A 128 36.49 -33.34 -23.56
CA GLU A 128 35.94 -32.74 -22.33
C GLU A 128 34.65 -31.97 -22.62
N LEU A 129 34.60 -31.21 -23.71
CA LEU A 129 33.40 -30.52 -24.14
C LEU A 129 32.27 -31.51 -24.47
N ALA A 130 32.59 -32.63 -25.14
CA ALA A 130 31.60 -33.67 -25.44
C ALA A 130 31.01 -34.28 -24.15
N LYS A 131 31.85 -34.56 -23.14
CA LYS A 131 31.39 -35.03 -21.82
C LYS A 131 30.52 -33.99 -21.12
N GLN A 132 30.89 -32.71 -21.19
CA GLN A 132 30.08 -31.63 -20.62
C GLN A 132 28.72 -31.52 -21.31
N ILE A 133 28.67 -31.62 -22.63
CA ILE A 133 27.41 -31.59 -23.38
C ILE A 133 26.50 -32.76 -22.96
N GLU A 134 27.04 -33.96 -22.77
CA GLU A 134 26.27 -35.12 -22.30
C GLU A 134 25.71 -34.86 -20.89
N THR A 135 26.53 -34.38 -19.96
CA THR A 135 26.07 -34.05 -18.60
C THR A 135 25.04 -32.93 -18.58
N ASP A 136 25.24 -31.88 -19.40
CA ASP A 136 24.33 -30.74 -19.47
C ASP A 136 22.99 -31.16 -20.08
N TYR A 137 23.02 -32.06 -21.05
CA TYR A 137 21.81 -32.64 -21.65
C TYR A 137 21.02 -33.48 -20.62
N GLU A 138 21.70 -34.32 -19.83
CA GLU A 138 21.05 -35.07 -18.76
C GLU A 138 20.43 -34.14 -17.70
N ILE A 139 21.16 -33.09 -17.31
CA ILE A 139 20.65 -32.09 -16.36
C ILE A 139 19.44 -31.37 -16.93
N ALA A 140 19.47 -30.98 -18.21
CA ALA A 140 18.34 -30.33 -18.86
C ALA A 140 17.09 -31.21 -18.86
N LEU A 141 17.23 -32.50 -19.16
CA LEU A 141 16.11 -33.44 -19.13
C LEU A 141 15.50 -33.58 -17.72
N LEU A 142 16.34 -33.65 -16.68
CA LEU A 142 15.89 -33.68 -15.29
C LEU A 142 15.20 -32.38 -14.86
N MET A 143 15.64 -31.24 -15.38
CA MET A 143 15.00 -29.94 -15.12
C MET A 143 13.62 -29.86 -15.77
N ASP A 144 13.48 -30.34 -17.00
CA ASP A 144 12.19 -30.39 -17.70
C ASP A 144 11.20 -31.31 -16.97
N GLU A 145 11.62 -32.50 -16.56
CA GLU A 145 10.78 -33.41 -15.77
C GLU A 145 10.33 -32.77 -14.44
N LYS A 146 11.24 -32.07 -13.77
CA LYS A 146 10.91 -31.32 -12.55
C LYS A 146 9.88 -30.22 -12.83
N PHE A 147 10.05 -29.48 -13.92
CA PHE A 147 9.12 -28.42 -14.28
C PHE A 147 7.71 -28.96 -14.54
N ASP A 148 7.61 -30.07 -15.28
CA ASP A 148 6.33 -30.73 -15.54
C ASP A 148 5.66 -31.23 -14.26
N ARG A 149 6.44 -31.82 -13.34
CA ARG A 149 5.95 -32.24 -12.03
C ARG A 149 5.44 -31.07 -11.20
N ASP A 150 6.22 -29.98 -11.11
CA ASP A 150 5.86 -28.80 -10.33
C ASP A 150 4.60 -28.13 -10.92
N LEU A 151 4.45 -28.12 -12.25
CA LEU A 151 3.25 -27.65 -12.93
C LEU A 151 2.03 -28.54 -12.63
N ALA A 152 2.21 -29.86 -12.63
CA ALA A 152 1.16 -30.82 -12.29
C ALA A 152 0.73 -30.66 -10.82
N GLU A 153 1.68 -30.51 -9.90
CA GLU A 153 1.41 -30.27 -8.48
C GLU A 153 0.65 -28.97 -8.27
N LYS A 154 1.07 -27.88 -8.93
CA LYS A 154 0.38 -26.59 -8.86
C LYS A 154 -1.06 -26.66 -9.39
N LYS A 155 -1.29 -27.39 -10.48
CA LYS A 155 -2.65 -27.63 -11.00
C LYS A 155 -3.48 -28.46 -10.02
N ALA A 156 -2.91 -29.51 -9.45
CA ALA A 156 -3.58 -30.33 -8.45
C ALA A 156 -3.91 -29.53 -7.17
N GLU A 157 -3.03 -28.63 -6.74
CA GLU A 157 -3.29 -27.74 -5.61
C GLU A 157 -4.42 -26.76 -5.92
N GLN A 158 -4.42 -26.15 -7.12
CA GLN A 158 -5.52 -25.27 -7.55
C GLN A 158 -6.87 -26.02 -7.61
N GLU A 159 -6.87 -27.26 -8.07
CA GLU A 159 -8.07 -28.11 -8.07
C GLU A 159 -8.53 -28.41 -6.64
N ARG A 160 -7.62 -28.81 -5.74
CA ARG A 160 -7.95 -29.02 -4.31
C ARG A 160 -8.52 -27.76 -3.66
N GLN A 161 -7.93 -26.59 -3.95
CA GLN A 161 -8.44 -25.32 -3.45
C GLN A 161 -9.82 -24.99 -4.03
N SER A 162 -10.06 -25.31 -5.29
CA SER A 162 -11.36 -25.10 -5.95
C SER A 162 -12.44 -26.00 -5.35
N VAL A 163 -12.13 -27.28 -5.17
CA VAL A 163 -13.02 -28.25 -4.49
C VAL A 163 -13.31 -27.81 -3.06
N ALA A 164 -12.28 -27.42 -2.30
CA ALA A 164 -12.45 -26.94 -0.92
C ALA A 164 -13.34 -25.68 -0.85
N ARG A 165 -13.17 -24.73 -1.79
CA ARG A 165 -14.04 -23.55 -1.89
C ARG A 165 -15.47 -23.93 -2.25
N GLU A 166 -15.67 -24.85 -3.17
CA GLU A 166 -17.01 -25.32 -3.54
C GLU A 166 -17.70 -26.02 -2.37
N GLU A 167 -16.98 -26.86 -1.62
CA GLU A 167 -17.48 -27.48 -0.39
C GLU A 167 -17.84 -26.44 0.68
N GLU A 168 -16.99 -25.42 0.86
CA GLU A 168 -17.25 -24.34 1.81
C GLU A 168 -18.49 -23.52 1.40
N ILE A 169 -18.63 -23.19 0.11
CA ILE A 169 -19.84 -22.53 -0.42
C ILE A 169 -21.08 -23.40 -0.19
N LYS A 170 -21.00 -24.72 -0.40
CA LYS A 170 -22.10 -25.65 -0.10
C LYS A 170 -22.46 -25.68 1.39
N ARG A 171 -21.46 -25.68 2.28
CA ARG A 171 -21.67 -25.60 3.73
C ARG A 171 -22.32 -24.30 4.14
N GLN A 172 -21.83 -23.17 3.64
CA GLN A 172 -22.41 -21.85 3.90
C GLN A 172 -23.83 -21.73 3.37
N ALA A 173 -24.11 -22.26 2.18
CA ALA A 173 -25.47 -22.29 1.64
C ALA A 173 -26.40 -23.17 2.48
N ALA A 174 -25.93 -24.34 2.94
CA ALA A 174 -26.70 -25.22 3.82
C ALA A 174 -26.94 -24.59 5.21
N GLU A 175 -25.93 -23.92 5.77
CA GLU A 175 -26.05 -23.21 7.04
C GLU A 175 -26.99 -22.01 6.93
N GLN A 176 -26.86 -21.21 5.86
CA GLN A 176 -27.76 -20.09 5.60
C GLN A 176 -29.21 -20.57 5.42
N ALA A 177 -29.42 -21.68 4.70
CA ALA A 177 -30.74 -22.29 4.58
C ALA A 177 -31.30 -22.77 5.93
N ARG A 178 -30.44 -23.30 6.82
CA ARG A 178 -30.84 -23.68 8.19
C ARG A 178 -31.22 -22.45 9.02
N ILE A 179 -30.41 -21.39 8.99
CA ILE A 179 -30.67 -20.13 9.71
C ILE A 179 -31.97 -19.49 9.20
N ASP A 180 -32.18 -19.47 7.89
CA ASP A 180 -33.39 -18.89 7.31
C ASP A 180 -34.64 -19.75 7.61
N ALA A 181 -34.51 -21.08 7.64
CA ALA A 181 -35.57 -21.97 8.08
C ALA A 181 -35.90 -21.77 9.58
N GLU A 182 -34.88 -21.64 10.43
CA GLU A 182 -35.04 -21.37 11.86
C GLU A 182 -35.68 -19.99 12.11
N ARG A 183 -35.27 -18.96 11.37
CA ARG A 183 -35.90 -17.63 11.42
C ARG A 183 -37.36 -17.66 10.99
N LYS A 184 -37.69 -18.40 9.93
CA LYS A 184 -39.09 -18.58 9.50
C LYS A 184 -39.90 -19.32 10.56
N ALA A 185 -39.36 -20.39 11.13
CA ALA A 185 -40.01 -21.14 12.20
C ALA A 185 -40.24 -20.25 13.44
N LEU A 186 -39.25 -19.45 13.84
CA LEU A 186 -39.38 -18.50 14.95
C LEU A 186 -40.42 -17.42 14.66
N ALA A 187 -40.43 -16.87 13.43
CA ALA A 187 -41.43 -15.90 13.01
C ALA A 187 -42.85 -16.49 12.98
N GLU A 188 -43.01 -17.77 12.61
CA GLU A 188 -44.29 -18.48 12.67
C GLU A 188 -44.73 -18.72 14.12
N ILE A 189 -43.81 -19.06 15.02
CA ILE A 189 -44.10 -19.20 16.46
C ILE A 189 -44.49 -17.85 17.05
N GLU A 190 -43.77 -16.77 16.74
CA GLU A 190 -44.12 -15.42 17.22
C GLU A 190 -45.46 -14.95 16.65
N ALA A 191 -45.73 -15.21 15.36
CA ALA A 191 -47.02 -14.90 14.75
C ALA A 191 -48.16 -15.72 15.37
N ALA A 192 -47.92 -17.00 15.69
CA ALA A 192 -48.88 -17.83 16.41
C ALA A 192 -49.12 -17.31 17.83
N ALA A 193 -48.06 -16.93 18.55
CA ALA A 193 -48.16 -16.34 19.89
C ALA A 193 -48.91 -15.00 19.87
N ARG A 194 -48.70 -14.15 18.84
CA ARG A 194 -49.46 -12.91 18.64
C ARG A 194 -50.93 -13.19 18.37
N ARG A 195 -51.26 -14.16 17.51
CA ARG A 195 -52.65 -14.57 17.27
C ARG A 195 -53.32 -15.11 18.53
N GLU A 196 -52.60 -15.89 19.33
CA GLU A 196 -53.10 -16.40 20.61
C GLU A 196 -53.31 -15.27 21.62
N ALA A 197 -52.37 -14.32 21.71
CA ALA A 197 -52.49 -13.15 22.57
C ALA A 197 -53.63 -12.22 22.13
N GLU A 198 -53.81 -11.99 20.83
CA GLU A 198 -54.93 -11.24 20.27
C GLU A 198 -56.27 -11.94 20.51
N ALA A 199 -56.33 -13.26 20.36
CA ALA A 199 -57.52 -14.05 20.68
C ALA A 199 -57.87 -13.96 22.17
N LYS A 200 -56.88 -14.11 23.07
CA LYS A 200 -57.06 -13.94 24.52
C LYS A 200 -57.49 -12.53 24.89
N ALA A 201 -56.87 -11.51 24.30
CA ALA A 201 -57.27 -10.12 24.51
C ALA A 201 -58.68 -9.84 24.00
N ALA A 202 -59.10 -10.44 22.88
CA ALA A 202 -60.45 -10.34 22.36
C ALA A 202 -61.47 -11.04 23.28
N THR A 203 -61.15 -12.23 23.81
CA THR A 203 -62.01 -12.92 24.77
C THR A 203 -62.11 -12.14 26.08
N GLU A 204 -61.00 -11.62 26.62
CA GLU A 204 -61.03 -10.79 27.83
C GLU A 204 -61.80 -9.49 27.62
N ARG A 205 -61.70 -8.85 26.45
CA ARG A 205 -62.52 -7.68 26.12
C ARG A 205 -64.00 -8.05 26.05
N ALA A 206 -64.35 -9.16 25.41
CA ALA A 206 -65.74 -9.63 25.35
C ALA A 206 -66.29 -10.01 26.73
N GLU A 207 -65.48 -10.58 27.62
CA GLU A 207 -65.87 -10.87 29.01
C GLU A 207 -66.03 -9.59 29.83
N ARG A 208 -65.12 -8.62 29.70
CA ARG A 208 -65.23 -7.30 30.33
C ARG A 208 -66.47 -6.56 29.84
N GLU A 209 -66.74 -6.56 28.54
CA GLU A 209 -67.94 -5.93 27.98
C GLU A 209 -69.23 -6.61 28.49
N LYS A 210 -69.24 -7.94 28.62
CA LYS A 210 -70.37 -8.67 29.23
C LYS A 210 -70.54 -8.31 30.70
N LEU A 211 -69.44 -8.24 31.47
CA LEU A 211 -69.49 -7.89 32.88
C LEU A 211 -69.93 -6.44 33.07
N GLU A 212 -69.41 -5.50 32.28
CA GLU A 212 -69.85 -4.11 32.28
C GLU A 212 -71.31 -3.96 31.85
N ALA A 213 -71.80 -4.74 30.89
CA ALA A 213 -73.21 -4.76 30.51
C ALA A 213 -74.10 -5.30 31.63
N LEU A 214 -73.64 -6.33 32.35
CA LEU A 214 -74.33 -6.86 33.53
C LEU A 214 -74.33 -5.85 34.67
N GLU A 215 -73.19 -5.21 34.98
CA GLU A 215 -73.11 -4.15 36.00
C GLU A 215 -73.99 -2.95 35.63
N ARG A 216 -74.03 -2.55 34.35
CA ARG A 216 -74.94 -1.50 33.88
C ARG A 216 -76.40 -1.91 34.07
N ALA A 217 -76.76 -3.14 33.71
CA ALA A 217 -78.11 -3.65 33.93
C ALA A 217 -78.48 -3.75 35.42
N GLU A 218 -77.53 -4.10 36.29
CA GLU A 218 -77.74 -4.12 37.75
C GLU A 218 -77.87 -2.71 38.31
N ARG A 219 -77.03 -1.76 37.89
CA ARG A 219 -77.16 -0.34 38.26
C ARG A 219 -78.48 0.26 37.77
N GLU A 220 -78.95 -0.08 36.57
CA GLU A 220 -80.25 0.36 36.07
C GLU A 220 -81.41 -0.24 36.88
N LYS A 221 -81.34 -1.52 37.26
CA LYS A 221 -82.32 -2.14 38.16
C LYS A 221 -82.32 -1.49 39.53
N GLN A 222 -81.15 -1.22 40.09
CA GLN A 222 -81.02 -0.57 41.40
C GLN A 222 -81.53 0.87 41.34
N ALA A 223 -81.23 1.61 40.27
CA ALA A 223 -81.77 2.95 40.05
C ALA A 223 -83.29 2.95 39.88
N ALA A 224 -83.88 1.93 39.24
CA ALA A 224 -85.34 1.79 39.15
C ALA A 224 -85.98 1.50 40.51
N ILE A 225 -85.37 0.64 41.34
CA ILE A 225 -85.83 0.35 42.70
C ILE A 225 -85.73 1.59 43.59
N ASP A 226 -84.63 2.34 43.52
CA ASP A 226 -84.45 3.58 44.28
C ASP A 226 -85.41 4.68 43.81
N ALA A 227 -85.75 4.75 42.52
CA ALA A 227 -86.76 5.67 41.99
C ALA A 227 -88.18 5.30 42.46
N GLU A 228 -88.52 4.01 42.53
CA GLU A 228 -89.78 3.51 43.08
C GLU A 228 -89.90 3.86 44.58
N ARG A 229 -88.82 3.65 45.35
CA ARG A 229 -88.77 3.93 46.78
C ARG A 229 -88.89 5.43 47.08
N ARG A 230 -88.24 6.29 46.28
CA ARG A 230 -88.41 7.75 46.40
C ARG A 230 -89.84 8.18 46.11
N LYS A 231 -90.51 7.59 45.11
CA LYS A 231 -91.92 7.86 44.81
C LYS A 231 -92.86 7.38 45.92
N SER A 232 -92.59 6.26 46.58
CA SER A 232 -93.41 5.78 47.70
C SER A 232 -93.20 6.62 48.97
N GLU A 233 -91.95 7.05 49.24
CA GLU A 233 -91.63 7.96 50.36
C GLU A 233 -92.25 9.36 50.18
N GLU A 234 -92.28 9.89 48.95
CA GLU A 234 -92.98 11.15 48.64
C GLU A 234 -94.50 11.02 48.81
N ALA A 235 -95.09 9.88 48.40
CA ALA A 235 -96.53 9.62 48.55
C ALA A 235 -96.96 9.45 50.03
N GLU A 236 -96.14 8.85 50.89
CA GLU A 236 -96.41 8.77 52.33
C GLU A 236 -96.31 10.15 53.03
N ARG A 237 -95.33 10.98 52.66
CA ARG A 237 -95.22 12.35 53.19
C ARG A 237 -96.45 13.20 52.86
N VAL A 238 -97.01 13.07 51.66
CA VAL A 238 -98.24 13.79 51.27
C VAL A 238 -99.45 13.31 52.07
N ARG A 239 -99.57 11.99 52.34
CA ARG A 239 -100.70 11.45 53.14
C ARG A 239 -100.64 11.88 54.61
N LEU A 240 -99.45 11.91 55.22
CA LEU A 240 -99.29 12.32 56.61
C LEU A 240 -99.61 13.81 56.83
N ALA A 241 -99.28 14.67 55.85
CA ALA A 241 -99.63 16.10 55.91
C ALA A 241 -101.14 16.37 55.78
N GLU A 242 -101.88 15.53 55.04
CA GLU A 242 -103.34 15.64 54.88
C GLU A 242 -104.09 15.25 56.17
N ILE A 243 -103.60 14.23 56.89
CA ILE A 243 -104.20 13.74 58.14
C ILE A 243 -104.09 14.76 59.29
N GLU A 244 -103.01 15.55 59.36
CA GLU A 244 -102.88 16.61 60.37
C GLU A 244 -103.79 17.83 60.11
N ARG A 245 -104.10 18.14 58.85
CA ARG A 245 -105.07 19.20 58.52
C ARG A 245 -106.50 18.85 58.97
N GLN A 246 -106.93 17.60 58.80
CA GLN A 246 -108.28 17.20 59.18
C GLN A 246 -108.51 17.20 60.69
N LYS A 247 -107.52 16.80 61.50
CA LYS A 247 -107.63 16.81 62.98
C LYS A 247 -107.72 18.21 63.58
N THR A 248 -107.10 19.20 62.96
CA THR A 248 -107.11 20.59 63.48
C THR A 248 -108.40 21.33 63.13
N GLU A 249 -109.14 20.87 62.11
CA GLU A 249 -110.42 21.48 61.70
C GLU A 249 -111.62 20.91 62.48
N GLU A 250 -111.62 19.63 62.84
CA GLU A 250 -112.71 19.01 63.63
C GLU A 250 -112.75 19.49 65.10
N ALA A 251 -111.58 19.77 65.71
CA ALA A 251 -111.50 20.24 67.09
C ALA A 251 -112.17 21.61 67.32
N LYS A 252 -112.21 22.48 66.29
CA LYS A 252 -112.83 23.82 66.38
C LYS A 252 -114.35 23.80 66.23
N ARG A 253 -114.92 22.74 65.62
CA ARG A 253 -116.38 22.63 65.41
C ARG A 253 -117.11 22.03 66.61
N GLN A 254 -116.44 21.26 67.46
CA GLN A 254 -117.06 20.63 68.64
C GLN A 254 -117.22 21.59 69.83
N SER A 255 -116.29 22.52 70.05
CA SER A 255 -116.38 23.49 71.16
C SER A 255 -117.52 24.51 71.01
N ASP A 256 -117.88 24.87 69.77
CA ASP A 256 -118.91 25.89 69.49
C ASP A 256 -120.34 25.37 69.69
N VAL A 257 -120.56 24.06 69.57
CA VAL A 257 -121.89 23.43 69.72
C VAL A 257 -122.27 23.28 71.20
N GLU A 258 -121.31 23.01 72.07
CA GLU A 258 -121.56 22.84 73.51
C GLU A 258 -121.88 24.18 74.20
N HIS A 259 -121.23 25.27 73.79
CA HIS A 259 -121.47 26.61 74.35
C HIS A 259 -122.93 27.07 74.16
N ARG A 260 -123.49 26.87 72.95
CA ARG A 260 -124.86 27.29 72.60
C ARG A 260 -125.94 26.46 73.27
N LYS A 261 -125.70 25.17 73.53
CA LYS A 261 -126.66 24.29 74.23
C LYS A 261 -126.81 24.67 75.70
N ARG A 262 -125.72 25.05 76.37
CA ARG A 262 -125.74 25.38 77.80
C ARG A 262 -126.60 26.61 78.09
N ILE A 263 -126.39 27.69 77.34
CA ILE A 263 -127.06 28.97 77.59
C ILE A 263 -128.58 28.90 77.33
N ASN A 264 -129.00 28.18 76.28
CA ASN A 264 -130.43 28.00 76.00
C ASN A 264 -131.18 27.23 77.09
N ASN A 265 -130.55 26.24 77.71
CA ASN A 265 -131.17 25.48 78.79
C ASN A 265 -131.26 26.28 80.09
N GLU A 266 -130.27 27.12 80.40
CA GLU A 266 -130.32 28.00 81.57
C GLU A 266 -131.47 29.01 81.46
N SER A 267 -131.64 29.66 80.30
CA SER A 267 -132.75 30.60 80.09
C SER A 267 -134.13 29.92 80.18
N LEU A 268 -134.25 28.65 79.80
CA LEU A 268 -135.51 27.89 79.89
C LEU A 268 -135.92 27.63 81.35
N GLN A 269 -134.96 27.33 82.21
CA GLN A 269 -135.22 27.11 83.64
C GLN A 269 -135.61 28.41 84.37
N GLU A 270 -135.02 29.55 84.03
CA GLU A 270 -135.37 30.84 84.64
C GLU A 270 -136.81 31.26 84.34
N LEU A 271 -137.30 31.03 83.12
CA LEU A 271 -138.68 31.34 82.75
C LEU A 271 -139.71 30.44 83.46
N ILE A 272 -139.37 29.18 83.74
CA ILE A 272 -140.24 28.26 84.49
C ILE A 272 -140.38 28.72 85.95
N LYS A 273 -139.31 29.21 86.59
CA LYS A 273 -139.35 29.75 87.96
C LYS A 273 -140.20 31.02 88.10
N ALA A 274 -140.33 31.82 87.04
CA ALA A 274 -141.15 33.03 87.02
C ALA A 274 -142.67 32.77 86.97
N GLY A 275 -143.10 31.50 87.00
CA GLY A 275 -144.51 31.11 87.06
C GLY A 275 -145.18 30.92 85.69
N ILE A 276 -144.41 30.90 84.60
CA ILE A 276 -144.91 30.59 83.26
C ILE A 276 -144.79 29.07 83.04
N THR A 277 -145.85 28.46 82.49
CA THR A 277 -145.87 27.02 82.17
C THR A 277 -144.81 26.66 81.12
N GLU A 278 -144.24 25.47 81.25
CA GLU A 278 -143.09 24.98 80.47
C GLU A 278 -143.31 25.08 78.95
N GLU A 279 -144.51 24.77 78.46
CA GLU A 279 -144.85 24.88 77.03
C GLU A 279 -144.79 26.33 76.51
N CYS A 280 -145.21 27.30 77.32
CA CYS A 280 -145.19 28.71 76.92
C CYS A 280 -143.76 29.27 76.98
N ALA A 281 -142.96 28.89 77.99
CA ALA A 281 -141.56 29.27 78.12
C ALA A 281 -140.69 28.74 76.97
N MET A 282 -140.88 27.47 76.56
CA MET A 282 -140.17 26.87 75.43
C MET A 282 -140.53 27.54 74.11
N ASN A 283 -141.82 27.89 73.90
CA ASN A 283 -142.24 28.63 72.70
C ASN A 283 -141.66 30.05 72.67
N CYS A 284 -141.57 30.74 73.81
CA CYS A 284 -140.89 32.03 73.89
C CYS A 284 -139.40 31.92 73.54
N ILE A 285 -138.67 30.96 74.10
CA ILE A 285 -137.23 30.77 73.79
C ILE A 285 -137.01 30.32 72.34
N ARG A 286 -137.84 29.43 71.78
CA ARG A 286 -137.77 29.09 70.36
C ARG A 286 -138.08 30.27 69.45
N ALA A 287 -139.04 31.12 69.81
CA ALA A 287 -139.34 32.32 69.03
C ALA A 287 -138.15 33.30 69.04
N ILE A 288 -137.48 33.47 70.17
CA ILE A 288 -136.32 34.36 70.30
C ILE A 288 -135.06 33.75 69.63
N ALA A 289 -134.80 32.45 69.81
CA ALA A 289 -133.66 31.75 69.20
C ALA A 289 -133.79 31.66 67.67
N ASN A 290 -135.01 31.54 67.14
CA ASN A 290 -135.29 31.60 65.70
C ASN A 290 -135.52 33.03 65.17
N GLY A 291 -135.29 34.07 65.99
CA GLY A 291 -135.31 35.47 65.56
C GLY A 291 -136.68 36.04 65.18
N LYS A 292 -137.79 35.44 65.64
CA LYS A 292 -139.18 35.87 65.34
C LYS A 292 -139.69 37.03 66.23
N THR A 293 -138.86 37.57 67.12
CA THR A 293 -139.16 38.73 67.98
C THR A 293 -138.24 39.90 67.61
N THR A 294 -138.82 41.04 67.21
CA THR A 294 -138.09 42.15 66.57
C THR A 294 -137.11 42.90 67.49
N HIS A 295 -137.33 42.90 68.82
CA HIS A 295 -136.51 43.69 69.77
C HIS A 295 -135.89 42.88 70.93
N LEU A 296 -135.89 41.54 70.88
CA LEU A 296 -135.29 40.65 71.89
C LEU A 296 -134.42 39.57 71.22
N LYS A 297 -133.22 39.31 71.75
CA LYS A 297 -132.25 38.27 71.29
C LYS A 297 -131.59 37.56 72.48
N ILE A 298 -131.33 36.25 72.36
CA ILE A 298 -130.51 35.47 73.31
C ILE A 298 -129.04 35.65 72.93
N ILE A 299 -128.20 36.00 73.90
CA ILE A 299 -126.75 36.15 73.73
C ILE A 299 -126.09 34.83 74.11
N TYR A 300 -125.34 34.24 73.17
CA TYR A 300 -124.61 32.98 73.34
C TYR A 300 -123.14 33.19 73.59
#